data_AF-A0A1I7IIR8-F1
#
_entry.id   AF-A0A1I7IIR8-F1
#
_cell.length_a   1.000
_cell.length_b   1.000
_cell.length_c   1.000
_cell.angle_alpha   90.00
_cell.angle_beta   90.00
_cell.angle_gamma   90.00
#
_symmetry.space_group_name_H-M   'P 1'
#
loop_
_entity.id
_entity.type
_entity.pdbx_description
1 polymer ?
#
loop_
_entity_poly.entity_id
_entity_poly.type
_entity_poly.pdbx_seq_one_letter_code
_entity_poly.pdbx_strand_id
1 'polypeptide(L)' 'MRADLERKGKPIGVNDLHIAAHARSEDFILVSNNLREFERVDGLRLENWIT' A
#
# COMPACT_ATOMS: atom_id res chain seq x y z
N MET A 1 -1.94 -2.17 10.67
CA MET A 1 -1.93 -1.32 9.46
C MET A 1 -3.16 -0.42 9.38
N ARG A 2 -4.40 -0.95 9.30
CA ARG A 2 -5.63 -0.12 9.22
C ARG A 2 -5.73 0.97 10.29
N ALA A 3 -5.64 0.60 11.56
CA ALA A 3 -5.71 1.56 12.67
C ALA A 3 -4.62 2.65 12.61
N ASP A 4 -3.44 2.33 12.06
CA ASP A 4 -2.36 3.30 11.90
C ASP A 4 -2.68 4.31 10.80
N LEU A 5 -3.15 3.83 9.65
CA LEU A 5 -3.61 4.67 8.53
C LEU A 5 -4.79 5.56 8.93
N GLU A 6 -5.75 5.02 9.67
CA GLU A 6 -6.89 5.77 10.21
C GLU A 6 -6.44 6.87 11.17
N ARG A 7 -5.56 6.55 12.11
CA ARG A 7 -4.98 7.51 13.06
C ARG A 7 -4.19 8.63 12.36
N LYS A 8 -3.54 8.32 11.23
CA LYS A 8 -2.83 9.30 10.38
C LYS A 8 -3.75 10.10 9.46
N GLY A 9 -5.06 9.81 9.43
CA GLY A 9 -6.01 10.45 8.51
C GLY A 9 -5.78 10.07 7.04
N LYS A 10 -5.15 8.91 6.79
CA LYS A 10 -4.75 8.42 5.46
C LYS A 10 -5.36 7.03 5.18
N PRO A 11 -6.68 6.85 5.28
CA PRO A 11 -7.29 5.56 4.95
C PRO A 11 -7.02 5.19 3.48
N ILE A 12 -7.00 3.90 3.20
CA ILE A 12 -6.95 3.32 1.85
C ILE A 12 -8.14 2.37 1.68
N GLY A 13 -8.52 2.09 0.43
CA GLY A 13 -9.59 1.16 0.10
C GLY A 13 -9.39 -0.21 0.77
N VAL A 14 -10.48 -0.89 1.10
CA VAL A 14 -10.40 -2.20 1.81
C VAL A 14 -9.65 -3.27 1.01
N ASN A 15 -9.80 -3.27 -0.31
CA ASN A 15 -9.06 -4.20 -1.19
C ASN A 15 -7.58 -3.84 -1.23
N ASP A 16 -7.26 -2.56 -1.38
CA ASP A 16 -5.89 -2.05 -1.38
C ASP A 16 -5.18 -2.32 -0.05
N LEU A 17 -5.92 -2.25 1.05
CA LEU A 17 -5.43 -2.65 2.37
C LEU A 17 -5.02 -4.13 2.40
N HIS A 18 -5.83 -5.04 1.85
CA HIS A 18 -5.50 -6.46 1.80
C HIS A 18 -4.32 -6.74 0.87
N ILE A 19 -4.28 -6.11 -0.30
CA ILE A 19 -3.18 -6.21 -1.27
C ILE A 19 -1.87 -5.73 -0.63
N ALA A 20 -1.87 -4.54 -0.03
CA ALA A 20 -0.72 -3.97 0.66
C ALA A 20 -0.28 -4.82 1.85
N ALA A 21 -1.23 -5.39 2.61
CA ALA A 21 -0.93 -6.24 3.77
C ALA A 21 -0.15 -7.48 3.34
N HIS A 22 -0.62 -8.13 2.28
CA HIS A 22 -0.03 -9.34 1.76
C HIS A 22 1.35 -9.07 1.13
N ALA A 23 1.45 -8.06 0.25
CA ALA A 23 2.73 -7.70 -0.36
C ALA A 23 3.79 -7.34 0.69
N ARG A 24 3.40 -6.63 1.75
CA ARG A 24 4.31 -6.26 2.84
C ARG A 24 4.70 -7.45 3.73
N SER A 25 3.81 -8.44 3.95
CA SER A 25 4.15 -9.61 4.76
C SER A 25 5.20 -10.49 4.08
N GLU A 26 5.18 -10.53 2.75
CA GLU A 26 6.09 -11.34 1.92
C GLU A 26 7.32 -10.56 1.41
N ASP A 27 7.51 -9.29 1.80
CA ASP A 27 8.55 -8.40 1.28
C ASP A 27 8.58 -8.31 -0.27
N PHE A 28 7.40 -8.31 -0.89
CA PHE A 28 7.25 -8.17 -2.33
C PHE A 28 7.31 -6.70 -2.77
N ILE A 29 7.64 -6.51 -4.05
CA ILE A 29 7.40 -5.26 -4.76
C ILE A 29 5.96 -5.29 -5.26
N LEU A 30 5.14 -4.34 -4.80
CA LEU A 30 3.81 -4.13 -5.36
C LEU A 30 3.91 -3.23 -6.58
N VAL A 31 3.64 -3.80 -7.75
CA VAL A 31 3.57 -3.07 -9.02
C VAL A 31 2.17 -2.53 -9.21
N SER A 32 2.02 -1.21 -9.40
CA SER A 32 0.71 -0.58 -9.61
C SER A 32 0.83 0.72 -10.42
N ASN A 33 -0.21 1.04 -11.20
CA ASN A 33 -0.36 2.35 -11.84
C ASN A 33 -0.98 3.42 -10.91
N ASN A 34 -1.38 3.05 -9.70
CA ASN A 34 -1.96 3.95 -8.69
C ASN A 34 -1.08 3.99 -7.42
N LEU A 35 0.16 4.48 -7.54
CA LEU A 35 1.09 4.51 -6.40
C LEU A 35 0.60 5.40 -5.24
N ARG A 36 -0.15 6.48 -5.53
CA ARG A 36 -0.59 7.48 -4.54
C ARG A 36 -1.38 6.91 -3.36
N GLU A 37 -2.06 5.79 -3.57
CA GLU A 37 -2.80 5.09 -2.52
C GLU A 37 -1.85 4.26 -1.65
N PHE A 38 -0.98 3.49 -2.28
CA PHE A 38 -0.06 2.56 -1.63
C PHE A 38 1.14 3.23 -0.95
N GLU A 39 1.56 4.42 -1.38
CA GLU A 39 2.60 5.24 -0.74
C GLU A 39 2.29 5.60 0.72
N ARG A 40 1.02 5.45 1.14
CA ARG A 40 0.60 5.70 2.53
C ARG A 40 1.00 4.55 3.47
N VAL A 41 1.37 3.39 2.93
CA VAL A 41 1.71 2.19 3.68
C VAL A 41 3.21 2.14 3.96
N ASP A 42 3.58 2.44 5.20
CA ASP A 42 4.97 2.35 5.64
C ASP A 42 5.54 0.94 5.44
N GLY A 43 6.72 0.87 4.82
CA GLY A 43 7.46 -0.37 4.58
C GLY A 43 7.01 -1.17 3.36
N LEU A 44 6.09 -0.64 2.54
CA LEU A 44 5.68 -1.28 1.29
C LEU A 44 6.59 -0.81 0.14
N ARG A 45 7.16 -1.77 -0.61
CA ARG A 45 7.97 -1.50 -1.81
C ARG A 45 7.06 -1.37 -3.02
N LEU A 46 7.32 -0.35 -3.84
CA LEU A 46 6.45 0.03 -4.95
C LEU A 46 7.24 0.20 -6.24
N GLU A 47 6.63 -0.22 -7.34
CA GLU A 47 7.08 0.07 -8.70
C GLU A 47 5.90 0.47 -9.58
N ASN A 48 6.16 1.32 -10.57
CA ASN A 48 5.22 1.63 -11.63
C ASN A 48 5.91 1.36 -12.98
N TRP A 49 5.30 0.48 -13.78
CA TRP A 49 5.86 0.04 -15.06
C TRP A 49 5.43 0.86 -16.26
N ILE A 50 4.47 1.78 -16.10
CA ILE A 50 3.97 2.63 -17.19
C ILE A 50 4.51 4.06 -17.13
N THR A 51 5.51 4.29 -16.27
CA THR A 51 6.18 5.58 -16.04
C THR A 51 7.67 5.50 -16.36
#